data_AF-A0A7Z9KUL9-F1
#
_entry.id   AF-A0A7Z9KUL9-F1
#
_cell.length_a   1.000
_cell.length_b   1.000
_cell.length_c   1.000
_cell.angle_alpha   90.00
_cell.angle_beta   90.00
_cell.angle_gamma   90.00
#
_symmetry.space_group_name_H-M   'P 1'
#
loop_
_entity.id
_entity.type
_entity.pdbx_description
1 polymer ?
#
loop_
_entity_poly.entity_id
_entity_poly.type
_entity_poly.pdbx_seq_one_letter_code
_entity_poly.pdbx_strand_id
1 'polypeptide(L)'
;MVGLEFAILALLNVILVGLVLALAIWIRKVVEINMAQLDANLAQALKSTVTELTEGGLAGFEPINPVQAAIAQWIGSMATQNASTITASIVDRAADGTYSKASDEGPR
;
A
#
# COMPACT_ATOMS: atom_id res chain seq x y z
N MET A 1 7.66 -2.51 51.65
CA MET A 1 8.15 -1.65 50.56
C MET A 1 7.98 -2.33 49.19
N VAL A 2 8.33 -3.62 49.09
CA VAL A 2 8.24 -4.44 47.86
C VAL A 2 6.89 -4.45 47.11
N GLY A 3 5.75 -4.49 47.81
CA GLY A 3 4.43 -4.60 47.15
C GLY A 3 4.01 -3.35 46.33
N LEU A 4 4.42 -2.16 46.78
CA LEU A 4 4.09 -0.91 46.08
C LEU A 4 4.89 -0.79 44.77
N GLU A 5 6.15 -1.22 44.80
CA GLU A 5 7.05 -1.21 43.64
C GLU A 5 6.50 -2.11 42.52
N PHE A 6 6.01 -3.31 42.86
CA PHE A 6 5.36 -4.20 41.89
C PHE A 6 4.07 -3.62 41.31
N ALA A 7 3.25 -2.94 42.13
CA ALA A 7 2.04 -2.30 41.64
C ALA A 7 2.34 -1.18 40.64
N ILE A 8 3.37 -0.36 40.92
CA ILE A 8 3.82 0.71 40.03
C ILE A 8 4.36 0.12 38.71
N LEU A 9 5.20 -0.92 38.77
CA LEU A 9 5.74 -1.57 37.58
C LEU A 9 4.64 -2.21 36.72
N ALA A 10 3.67 -2.87 37.34
CA ALA A 10 2.54 -3.47 36.63
C ALA A 10 1.71 -2.39 35.92
N LEU A 11 1.42 -1.28 36.59
CA LEU A 11 0.70 -0.15 36.00
C LEU A 11 1.49 0.46 34.82
N LEU A 12 2.79 0.67 35.00
CA LEU A 12 3.65 1.23 33.96
C LEU A 12 3.68 0.34 32.71
N ASN A 13 3.72 -0.98 32.91
CA ASN A 13 3.73 -1.95 31.82
C ASN A 13 2.40 -1.93 31.03
N VAL A 14 1.26 -1.88 31.73
CA VAL A 14 -0.05 -1.74 31.07
C VAL A 14 -0.13 -0.45 30.25
N ILE A 15 0.36 0.66 30.79
CA ILE A 15 0.41 1.94 30.07
C ILE A 15 1.32 1.83 28.84
N LEU A 16 2.50 1.23 28.99
CA LEU A 16 3.46 1.05 27.89
C LEU A 16 2.84 0.25 26.74
N VAL A 17 2.21 -0.90 27.06
CA VAL A 17 1.53 -1.74 26.06
C VAL A 17 0.40 -0.96 25.39
N GLY A 18 -0.40 -0.22 26.16
CA GLY A 18 -1.46 0.64 25.62
C GLY A 18 -0.93 1.69 24.63
N LEU A 19 0.19 2.33 24.95
CA LEU A 19 0.84 3.31 24.07
C LEU A 19 1.38 2.68 22.79
N VAL A 20 1.98 1.49 22.87
CA VAL A 20 2.45 0.76 21.69
C VAL A 20 1.29 0.40 20.75
N LEU A 21 0.17 -0.07 21.30
CA LEU A 21 -1.03 -0.37 20.51
C LEU A 21 -1.63 0.89 19.87
N ALA A 22 -1.69 1.99 20.61
CA ALA A 22 -2.17 3.28 20.09
C ALA A 22 -1.28 3.78 18.95
N LEU A 23 0.05 3.66 19.10
CA LEU A 23 1.01 4.02 18.05
C LEU A 23 0.81 3.16 16.79
N ALA A 24 0.62 1.85 16.95
CA ALA A 24 0.39 0.94 15.83
C ALA A 24 -0.88 1.31 15.03
N ILE A 25 -1.97 1.63 15.72
CA ILE A 25 -3.22 2.09 15.09
C ILE A 25 -3.01 3.42 14.37
N TRP A 26 -2.27 4.35 14.98
CA TRP A 26 -1.98 5.65 14.38
C TRP A 26 -1.16 5.53 13.10
N ILE A 27 -0.08 4.74 13.13
CA ILE A 27 0.76 4.47 11.94
C ILE A 27 -0.11 3.89 10.81
N ARG A 28 -0.95 2.90 11.11
CA ARG A 28 -1.84 2.30 10.11
C ARG A 28 -2.74 3.34 9.44
N LYS A 29 -3.40 4.20 10.22
CA LYS A 29 -4.26 5.25 9.69
C LYS A 29 -3.49 6.24 8.81
N VAL A 30 -2.30 6.64 9.24
CA VAL A 30 -1.45 7.56 8.47
C VAL A 30 -1.04 6.94 7.13
N VAL A 31 -0.67 5.64 7.13
CA VAL A 31 -0.32 4.92 5.90
C VAL A 31 -1.52 4.85 4.95
N GLU A 32 -2.70 4.49 5.45
CA GLU A 32 -3.93 4.42 4.64
C GLU A 32 -4.27 5.78 3.99
N ILE A 33 -4.17 6.87 4.75
CA ILE A 33 -4.40 8.23 4.25
C ILE A 33 -3.37 8.60 3.18
N ASN A 34 -2.09 8.36 3.45
CA ASN A 34 -1.01 8.73 2.54
C ASN A 34 -1.03 7.91 1.25
N MET A 35 -1.44 6.63 1.31
CA MET A 35 -1.64 5.82 0.09
C MET A 35 -2.76 6.38 -0.77
N ALA A 36 -3.89 6.78 -0.19
CA ALA A 36 -4.99 7.38 -0.95
C ALA A 36 -4.59 8.71 -1.61
N GLN A 37 -3.82 9.54 -0.90
CA GLN A 37 -3.29 10.79 -1.45
C GLN A 37 -2.25 10.54 -2.55
N LEU A 38 -1.39 9.53 -2.37
CA LEU A 38 -0.40 9.14 -3.37
C LEU A 38 -1.07 8.69 -4.67
N ASP A 39 -2.13 7.88 -4.57
CA ASP A 39 -2.89 7.42 -5.73
C ASP A 39 -3.55 8.58 -6.48
N ALA A 40 -4.20 9.50 -5.75
CA ALA A 40 -4.79 10.70 -6.35
C ALA A 40 -3.76 11.58 -7.08
N ASN A 41 -2.60 11.81 -6.45
CA ASN A 41 -1.51 12.58 -7.04
C ASN A 41 -0.92 11.89 -8.28
N LEU A 42 -0.77 10.57 -8.23
CA LEU A 42 -0.24 9.77 -9.33
C LEU A 42 -1.22 9.74 -10.52
N ALA A 43 -2.51 9.58 -10.26
CA ALA A 43 -3.55 9.69 -11.28
C ALA A 43 -3.55 11.09 -11.95
N GLN A 44 -3.37 12.15 -11.17
CA GLN A 44 -3.26 13.51 -11.70
C GLN A 44 -1.99 13.70 -12.53
N ALA A 45 -0.85 13.20 -12.07
CA ALA A 45 0.42 13.27 -12.80
C ALA A 45 0.36 12.48 -14.12
N LEU A 46 -0.22 11.27 -14.11
CA LEU A 46 -0.45 10.47 -15.31
C LEU A 46 -1.37 11.19 -16.28
N LYS A 47 -2.49 11.75 -15.79
CA LYS A 47 -3.41 12.53 -16.62
C LYS A 47 -2.70 13.73 -17.25
N SER A 48 -1.91 14.48 -16.47
CA SER A 48 -1.12 15.60 -16.99
C SER A 48 -0.13 15.16 -18.06
N THR A 49 0.57 14.05 -17.84
CA THR A 49 1.54 13.50 -18.78
C THR A 49 0.88 13.05 -20.07
N VAL A 50 -0.27 12.37 -19.98
CA VAL A 50 -1.05 11.93 -21.15
C VAL A 50 -1.62 13.14 -21.88
N THR A 51 -2.19 14.11 -21.17
CA THR A 51 -2.68 15.36 -21.75
C THR A 51 -1.58 16.13 -22.45
N GLU A 52 -0.38 16.27 -21.87
CA GLU A 52 0.76 16.88 -22.56
C GLU A 52 1.18 16.07 -23.81
N LEU A 53 1.12 14.74 -23.75
CA LEU A 53 1.43 13.87 -24.88
C LEU A 53 0.38 13.96 -26.01
N THR A 54 -0.91 14.13 -25.68
CA THR A 54 -2.01 14.10 -26.65
C THR A 54 -2.46 15.47 -27.12
N GLU A 55 -2.55 16.44 -26.21
CA GLU A 55 -3.07 17.80 -26.45
C GLU A 55 -1.93 18.82 -26.69
N GLY A 56 -0.71 18.54 -26.21
CA GLY A 56 0.49 19.34 -26.48
C GLY A 56 0.98 19.34 -27.93
N GLY A 57 0.27 18.63 -28.82
CA GLY A 57 0.42 18.76 -30.26
C GLY A 57 1.33 17.73 -30.88
N LEU A 58 0.75 16.58 -31.23
CA LEU A 58 1.17 15.77 -32.38
C LEU A 58 1.03 16.51 -33.74
N ALA A 59 0.77 17.82 -33.75
CA ALA A 59 0.81 18.65 -34.94
C ALA A 59 2.24 18.90 -35.45
N GLY A 60 3.28 18.38 -34.76
CA GLY A 60 4.68 18.49 -35.18
C GLY A 60 5.62 17.36 -34.75
N PHE A 61 5.14 16.18 -34.34
CA PHE A 61 6.03 15.13 -33.79
C PHE A 61 6.51 14.10 -34.82
N GLU A 62 7.84 14.09 -34.95
CA GLU A 62 8.70 13.00 -35.37
C GLU A 62 8.27 11.66 -34.72
N PRO A 63 8.45 10.51 -35.40
CA PRO A 63 8.08 9.18 -34.89
C PRO A 63 8.58 8.94 -33.46
N ILE A 64 7.80 8.18 -32.66
CA ILE A 64 8.08 7.81 -31.26
C ILE A 64 9.57 7.52 -31.08
N ASN A 65 10.27 8.38 -30.36
CA ASN A 65 11.71 8.22 -30.18
C ASN A 65 12.00 7.07 -29.18
N PRO A 66 13.19 6.44 -29.24
CA PRO A 66 13.53 5.29 -28.41
C PRO A 66 13.45 5.52 -26.90
N VAL A 67 13.61 6.76 -26.43
CA VAL A 67 13.51 7.11 -25.00
C VAL A 67 12.06 7.10 -24.55
N GLN A 68 11.14 7.60 -25.37
CA GLN A 68 9.70 7.55 -25.09
C GLN A 68 9.19 6.10 -25.05
N ALA A 69 9.69 5.25 -25.94
CA ALA A 69 9.41 3.81 -25.91
C ALA A 69 9.98 3.13 -24.66
N ALA A 70 11.21 3.48 -24.27
CA ALA A 70 11.85 2.94 -23.07
C ALA A 70 11.11 3.35 -21.77
N ILE A 71 10.60 4.58 -21.68
CA ILE A 71 9.82 5.04 -20.53
C ILE A 71 8.48 4.28 -20.46
N ALA A 72 7.80 4.09 -21.59
CA ALA A 72 6.57 3.29 -21.64
C ALA A 72 6.82 1.83 -21.22
N GLN A 73 7.92 1.25 -21.68
CA GLN A 73 8.32 -0.11 -21.33
C GLN A 73 8.74 -0.24 -19.86
N TRP A 74 9.41 0.78 -19.32
CA TRP A 74 9.77 0.85 -17.90
C TRP A 74 8.52 0.94 -17.01
N ILE A 75 7.58 1.84 -17.31
CA ILE A 75 6.30 1.96 -16.60
C ILE A 75 5.53 0.64 -16.66
N GLY A 76 5.43 0.02 -17.84
CA GLY A 76 4.81 -1.29 -18.01
C GLY A 76 5.48 -2.37 -17.16
N SER A 77 6.81 -2.44 -17.17
CA SER A 77 7.59 -3.41 -16.38
C SER A 77 7.42 -3.20 -14.88
N MET A 78 7.27 -1.96 -14.43
CA MET A 78 7.08 -1.62 -13.02
C MET A 78 5.67 -1.98 -12.56
N ALA A 79 4.65 -1.77 -13.40
CA ALA A 79 3.28 -2.21 -13.13
C ALA A 79 3.19 -3.75 -13.03
N THR A 80 3.87 -4.49 -13.92
CA THR A 80 3.90 -5.96 -13.89
C THR A 80 4.64 -6.51 -12.67
N GLN A 81 5.74 -5.88 -12.23
CA GLN A 81 6.48 -6.27 -11.03
C GLN A 81 5.67 -6.03 -9.74
N ASN A 82 4.89 -4.95 -9.69
CA ASN A 82 4.02 -4.69 -8.54
C ASN A 82 2.79 -5.62 -8.52
N ALA A 83 2.26 -6.01 -9.69
CA ALA A 83 1.17 -6.99 -9.77
C ALA A 83 1.55 -8.38 -9.24
N SER A 84 2.83 -8.76 -9.33
CA SER A 84 3.34 -10.04 -8.85
C SER A 84 3.74 -10.03 -7.37
N THR A 85 3.83 -8.85 -6.74
CA THR A 85 4.15 -8.70 -5.30
C THR A 85 2.89 -8.65 -4.43
N ILE A 86 1.71 -8.39 -5.02
CA ILE A 86 0.43 -8.45 -4.32
C ILE A 86 -0.15 -9.87 -4.51
N THR A 87 0.19 -10.79 -3.61
CA THR A 87 -0.55 -12.05 -3.48
C THR A 87 -1.93 -11.73 -2.91
N ALA A 88 -2.89 -11.45 -3.79
CA ALA A 88 -4.29 -11.35 -3.41
C ALA A 88 -4.79 -12.73 -2.99
N SER A 89 -4.67 -13.05 -1.70
CA SER A 89 -5.42 -14.16 -1.09
C SER A 89 -6.89 -13.78 -1.09
N ILE A 90 -7.64 -14.28 -2.06
CA ILE A 90 -9.11 -14.21 -2.03
C ILE A 90 -9.55 -15.16 -0.92
N VAL A 91 -9.85 -14.62 0.25
CA VAL A 91 -10.47 -15.38 1.34
C VAL A 91 -11.96 -15.44 1.06
N ASP A 92 -12.43 -16.55 0.52
CA ASP A 92 -13.85 -16.77 0.30
C ASP A 92 -14.63 -16.71 1.62
N ARG A 93 -15.78 -16.03 1.56
CA ARG A 93 -16.70 -15.89 2.70
C ARG A 93 -17.47 -17.19 2.88
N ALA A 94 -17.48 -17.72 4.10
CA ALA A 94 -18.34 -18.83 4.46
C ALA A 94 -19.81 -18.38 4.49
N ALA A 95 -20.73 -19.33 4.35
CA ALA A 95 -22.18 -19.09 4.33
C ALA A 95 -22.73 -18.50 5.64
N ASP A 96 -21.96 -18.53 6.72
CA ASP A 96 -22.24 -17.91 8.02
C ASP A 96 -21.73 -16.45 8.11
N GLY A 97 -21.15 -15.92 7.04
CA GLY A 97 -20.63 -14.56 6.96
C GLY A 97 -19.23 -14.38 7.58
N THR A 98 -18.59 -15.45 8.04
CA THR A 98 -17.22 -15.42 8.56
C THR A 98 -16.20 -15.69 7.45
N TYR A 99 -14.96 -15.23 7.63
CA TYR A 99 -13.86 -15.52 6.71
C TYR A 99 -13.25 -16.88 7.07
N SER A 100 -13.20 -17.81 6.12
CA SER A 100 -12.65 -19.15 6.36
C SER A 100 -11.16 -19.07 6.70
N LYS A 101 -10.77 -19.47 7.92
CA LYS A 101 -9.36 -19.66 8.29
C LYS A 101 -8.88 -21.00 7.72
N ALA A 102 -8.50 -21.04 6.45
CA ALA A 102 -7.82 -22.21 5.90
C ALA A 102 -6.92 -21.84 4.72
N SER A 103 -5.71 -21.39 5.03
CA SER A 103 -4.55 -21.52 4.13
C SER A 103 -3.26 -21.42 4.95
N ASP A 104 -3.14 -22.28 5.97
CA ASP A 104 -1.85 -22.63 6.59
C ASP A 104 -1.58 -24.12 6.37
N GLU A 105 -1.46 -24.51 5.10
CA GLU A 105 -0.88 -25.79 4.70
C GLU A 105 -0.15 -25.58 3.37
N GLY A 106 1.17 -25.44 3.46
CA GLY A 106 2.06 -25.29 2.31
C GLY A 106 2.17 -26.58 1.49
N PRO A 107 2.54 -26.50 0.20
CA PRO A 107 2.69 -27.68 -0.64
C PRO A 107 4.00 -28.41 -0.32
N ARG A 108 3.91 -29.73 -0.13
CA ARG A 108 5.02 -30.68 -0.25
C ARG A 108 5.22 -31.06 -1.71
#